data_AF-A0A0N7HW90-F1
#
_entry.id   AF-A0A0N7HW90-F1
#
_cell.length_a   1.000
_cell.length_b   1.000
_cell.length_c   1.000
_cell.angle_alpha   90.00
_cell.angle_beta   90.00
_cell.angle_gamma   90.00
#
_symmetry.space_group_name_H-M   'P 1'
#
loop_
_entity.id
_entity.type
_entity.pdbx_description
1 polymer ?
#
loop_
_entity_poly.entity_id
_entity_poly.type
_entity_poly.pdbx_seq_one_letter_code
_entity_poly.pdbx_strand_id
1 'polypeptide(L)'
;MPNILNCKEISGDFHSKNVQQYKNIISPFCNERNVSKAKRNNNTLIDSNYGLVYDEELITEEAVVYGYTESIPMYSGDQLENYGFLRIPFRKIPRILLKSRAELDNFINSIENRDENLLIQYRGQNKEFYIDRCIKEKKHLYGDETILEPSLIPSAVRKDISMDDIMPLWNNLLHLYLDSLVSKASITQKDKFHRDLLNFKTNVKFSVFSLAIAQHYGFPSVGLDSTTNIETALFFATHQFIKEKGKCFYKYNLNELQSPPVIYVLAPQERFQLDYREFKFNYSEFLRPDSQDAKFLNTGWGLNKNRCARQIWVALYLDTNCDFGNISRVEKLFPSNDEFANFIEPLIDRINNNMLEPYFKDFYKLN
;
A
#
# COMPACT_ATOMS: atom_id res chain seq x y z
N MET A 1 7.44 24.92 -5.20
CA MET A 1 7.60 23.67 -4.46
C MET A 1 6.54 22.72 -5.01
N PRO A 2 6.88 21.79 -5.91
CA PRO A 2 5.91 21.00 -6.68
C PRO A 2 5.00 20.11 -5.82
N ASN A 3 5.44 19.72 -4.62
CA ASN A 3 4.67 18.85 -3.72
C ASN A 3 3.89 19.61 -2.64
N ILE A 4 4.22 20.89 -2.47
CA ILE A 4 3.57 21.80 -1.54
C ILE A 4 2.59 22.67 -2.32
N LEU A 5 1.31 22.39 -2.15
CA LEU A 5 0.25 23.07 -2.88
C LEU A 5 -0.13 24.37 -2.16
N ASN A 6 -0.17 25.48 -2.90
CA ASN A 6 -0.87 26.68 -2.47
C ASN A 6 -2.37 26.41 -2.54
N CYS A 7 -3.10 26.72 -1.46
CA CYS A 7 -4.56 26.65 -1.42
C CYS A 7 -5.17 27.69 -2.37
N LYS A 8 -5.26 27.39 -3.66
CA LYS A 8 -6.09 28.15 -4.62
C LYS A 8 -7.23 27.26 -5.09
N GLU A 9 -8.44 27.67 -4.71
CA GLU A 9 -9.76 27.23 -5.19
C GLU A 9 -9.83 25.78 -5.72
N ILE A 10 -10.05 24.82 -4.81
CA ILE A 10 -10.74 23.58 -5.18
C ILE A 10 -12.23 23.81 -4.90
N SER A 11 -12.94 24.36 -5.88
CA SER A 11 -14.40 24.48 -5.87
C SER A 11 -15.01 23.10 -6.10
N GLY A 12 -15.65 22.56 -5.06
CA GLY A 12 -16.44 21.34 -5.15
C GLY A 12 -17.23 21.17 -3.86
N ASP A 13 -18.53 21.42 -3.93
CA ASP A 13 -19.48 21.09 -2.87
C ASP A 13 -19.53 19.56 -2.71
N PHE A 14 -18.74 19.02 -1.78
CA PHE A 14 -18.79 17.59 -1.48
C PHE A 14 -19.92 17.32 -0.49
N HIS A 15 -21.03 16.80 -1.03
CA HIS A 15 -22.20 16.29 -0.35
C HIS A 15 -21.90 15.72 1.05
N SER A 16 -22.54 16.33 2.04
CA SER A 16 -22.28 16.17 3.47
C SER A 16 -22.96 14.95 4.10
N LYS A 17 -23.54 14.02 3.31
CA LYS A 17 -24.30 12.89 3.86
C LYS A 17 -24.00 11.58 3.10
N ASN A 18 -23.38 10.63 3.81
CA ASN A 18 -23.34 9.17 3.56
C ASN A 18 -22.28 8.50 2.66
N VAL A 19 -21.07 9.05 2.48
CA VAL A 19 -19.91 8.25 1.99
C VAL A 19 -18.68 8.54 2.86
N GLN A 20 -18.44 7.73 3.89
CA GLN A 20 -17.49 8.06 4.97
C GLN A 20 -16.07 7.48 4.76
N GLN A 21 -15.91 6.48 3.88
CA GLN A 21 -14.70 5.63 3.90
C GLN A 21 -13.52 6.21 3.11
N TYR A 22 -13.75 7.13 2.17
CA TYR A 22 -12.71 7.62 1.24
C TYR A 22 -12.74 9.14 1.06
N LYS A 23 -13.00 9.89 2.14
CA LYS A 23 -12.87 11.35 2.14
C LYS A 23 -11.42 11.76 2.42
N ASN A 24 -11.03 12.95 1.98
CA ASN A 24 -9.78 13.58 2.40
C ASN A 24 -9.73 13.65 3.93
N ILE A 25 -8.81 12.91 4.56
CA ILE A 25 -8.57 13.00 5.99
C ILE A 25 -7.47 14.04 6.21
N ILE A 26 -7.87 15.21 6.67
CA ILE A 26 -6.96 16.26 7.12
C ILE A 26 -6.36 15.83 8.46
N SER A 27 -5.08 16.12 8.67
CA SER A 27 -4.39 15.85 9.95
C SER A 27 -5.18 16.31 11.18
N PRO A 28 -5.22 15.53 12.28
CA PRO A 28 -5.81 15.98 13.54
C PRO A 28 -5.03 17.12 14.19
N PHE A 29 -3.78 17.34 13.78
CA PHE A 29 -2.96 18.49 14.19
C PHE A 29 -3.28 19.75 13.36
N CYS A 30 -4.20 19.64 12.41
CA CYS A 30 -4.67 20.77 11.64
C CYS A 30 -5.80 21.47 12.39
N ASN A 31 -5.72 22.80 12.50
CA ASN A 31 -6.82 23.58 13.02
C ASN A 31 -7.94 23.61 11.95
N GLU A 32 -9.04 22.90 12.20
CA GLU A 32 -10.20 22.79 11.29
C GLU A 32 -10.79 24.18 10.93
N ARG A 33 -10.67 25.17 11.83
CA ARG A 33 -11.04 26.58 11.55
C ARG A 33 -10.08 27.25 10.58
N ASN A 34 -8.82 26.85 10.51
CA ASN A 34 -7.85 27.39 9.57
C ASN A 34 -7.98 26.75 8.19
N VAL A 35 -8.40 25.48 8.05
CA VAL A 35 -8.62 24.88 6.71
C VAL A 35 -9.88 25.42 6.03
N SER A 36 -10.93 25.64 6.81
CA SER A 36 -12.15 26.30 6.31
C SER A 36 -11.93 27.78 5.99
N LYS A 37 -11.00 28.46 6.68
CA LYS A 37 -10.55 29.84 6.37
C LYS A 37 -9.42 29.91 5.34
N ALA A 38 -8.64 28.87 5.13
CA ALA A 38 -7.58 28.75 4.10
C ALA A 38 -8.18 28.87 2.71
N LYS A 39 -9.43 28.43 2.53
CA LYS A 39 -10.23 28.72 1.33
C LYS A 39 -10.42 30.21 1.05
N ARG A 40 -10.19 31.10 2.03
CA ARG A 40 -10.33 32.56 1.92
C ARG A 40 -9.00 33.33 2.00
N ASN A 41 -7.95 32.77 2.60
CA ASN A 41 -6.64 33.42 2.74
C ASN A 41 -5.55 32.58 2.06
N ASN A 42 -4.88 33.14 1.05
CA ASN A 42 -3.83 32.52 0.22
C ASN A 42 -2.56 32.04 0.97
N ASN A 43 -2.51 32.08 2.31
CA ASN A 43 -1.28 31.91 3.10
C ASN A 43 -1.16 30.52 3.75
N THR A 44 -1.68 29.46 3.10
CA THR A 44 -1.62 28.09 3.64
C THR A 44 -1.02 27.13 2.62
N LEU A 45 -0.12 26.29 3.10
CA LEU A 45 0.64 25.32 2.35
C LEU A 45 0.26 23.89 2.77
N ILE A 46 0.11 23.01 1.79
CA ILE A 46 -0.27 21.61 2.04
C ILE A 46 0.83 20.68 1.54
N ASP A 47 1.42 19.87 2.42
CA ASP A 47 2.20 18.71 2.00
C ASP A 47 1.24 17.58 1.59
N SER A 48 1.06 17.43 0.28
CA SER A 48 0.14 16.46 -0.31
C SER A 48 0.59 15.00 -0.19
N ASN A 49 1.82 14.74 0.28
CA ASN A 49 2.28 13.40 0.58
C ASN A 49 1.71 12.90 1.92
N TYR A 50 1.61 13.74 2.95
CA TYR A 50 1.18 13.33 4.29
C TYR A 50 -0.08 14.01 4.81
N GLY A 51 -0.68 14.91 4.03
CA GLY A 51 -1.95 15.59 4.35
C GLY A 51 -1.78 16.57 5.49
N LEU A 52 -0.59 17.16 5.60
CA LEU A 52 -0.23 18.09 6.65
C LEU A 52 -0.31 19.51 6.08
N VAL A 53 -0.99 20.39 6.82
CA VAL A 53 -1.25 21.77 6.43
C VAL A 53 -0.51 22.70 7.37
N TYR A 54 0.13 23.72 6.81
CA TYR A 54 0.95 24.69 7.51
C TYR A 54 0.59 26.09 7.07
N ASP A 55 0.80 27.06 7.95
CA ASP A 55 0.82 28.46 7.58
C ASP A 55 2.08 28.73 6.74
N GLU A 56 1.96 29.55 5.69
CA GLU A 56 3.03 29.80 4.73
C GLU A 56 4.30 30.35 5.40
N GLU A 57 4.11 31.21 6.41
CA GLU A 57 5.18 31.83 7.19
C GLU A 57 6.10 30.79 7.88
N LEU A 58 5.53 29.68 8.37
CA LEU A 58 6.30 28.60 9.00
C LEU A 58 7.20 27.87 8.00
N ILE A 59 6.85 27.85 6.71
CA ILE A 59 7.66 27.19 5.68
C ILE A 59 8.57 28.18 4.98
N THR A 60 8.40 29.50 5.08
CA THR A 60 9.32 30.47 4.46
C THR A 60 10.61 30.70 5.24
N GLU A 61 10.61 30.40 6.55
CA GLU A 61 11.76 30.66 7.44
C GLU A 61 12.66 29.44 7.68
N GLU A 62 12.65 28.43 6.80
CA GLU A 62 13.35 27.15 7.03
C GLU A 62 13.05 26.55 8.42
N ALA A 63 11.80 26.62 8.89
CA ALA A 63 11.47 26.26 10.28
C ALA A 63 11.61 24.77 10.63
N VAL A 64 12.05 23.93 9.68
CA VAL A 64 12.31 22.50 9.87
C VAL A 64 11.13 21.79 10.53
N VAL A 65 9.97 21.91 9.89
CA VAL A 65 8.67 21.52 10.50
C VAL A 65 8.58 20.04 10.88
N TYR A 66 9.37 19.14 10.27
CA TYR A 66 9.46 17.72 10.62
C TYR A 66 10.58 17.37 11.60
N GLY A 67 11.30 18.38 12.07
CA GLY A 67 12.42 18.27 12.98
C GLY A 67 13.69 17.76 12.31
N TYR A 68 14.82 18.17 12.87
CA TYR A 68 16.13 17.64 12.54
C TYR A 68 16.25 16.16 12.96
N THR A 69 16.94 15.34 12.18
CA THR A 69 17.06 13.89 12.43
C THR A 69 17.73 13.59 13.77
N GLU A 70 18.76 14.34 14.12
CA GLU A 70 19.52 14.27 15.37
C GLU A 70 18.71 14.72 16.60
N SER A 71 17.68 15.55 16.39
CA SER A 71 16.81 16.02 17.47
C SER A 71 15.64 15.08 17.75
N ILE A 72 15.42 14.06 16.91
CA ILE A 72 14.36 13.08 17.12
C ILE A 72 14.79 12.06 18.19
N PRO A 73 13.98 11.88 19.25
CA PRO A 73 14.24 10.89 20.28
C PRO A 73 14.51 9.51 19.71
N MET A 74 15.31 8.70 20.41
CA MET A 74 15.48 7.30 20.05
C MET A 74 14.16 6.54 20.24
N TYR A 75 13.76 5.78 19.23
CA TYR A 75 12.61 4.87 19.25
C TYR A 75 13.05 3.41 19.28
N SER A 76 12.10 2.52 19.54
CA SER A 76 12.33 1.07 19.49
C SER A 76 12.84 0.66 18.11
N GLY A 77 14.01 0.03 18.05
CA GLY A 77 14.63 -0.46 16.82
C GLY A 77 15.79 0.40 16.33
N ASP A 78 15.91 1.65 16.79
CA ASP A 78 17.01 2.55 16.39
C ASP A 78 18.38 1.98 16.76
N GLN A 79 18.47 1.20 17.83
CA GLN A 79 19.71 0.53 18.25
C GLN A 79 20.16 -0.60 17.32
N LEU A 80 19.30 -1.05 16.39
CA LEU A 80 19.61 -2.09 15.41
C LEU A 80 20.08 -1.50 14.07
N GLU A 81 20.07 -0.17 13.94
CA GLU A 81 20.46 0.54 12.72
C GLU A 81 21.94 0.31 12.39
N ASN A 82 22.21 -0.02 11.12
CA ASN A 82 23.57 -0.14 10.59
C ASN A 82 23.69 0.35 9.13
N TYR A 83 22.66 1.03 8.62
CA TYR A 83 22.53 1.44 7.22
C TYR A 83 21.87 2.82 7.03
N GLY A 84 21.93 3.66 8.06
CA GLY A 84 21.33 4.98 8.16
C GLY A 84 19.84 4.96 8.52
N PHE A 85 19.19 6.11 8.33
CA PHE A 85 17.78 6.28 8.62
C PHE A 85 16.99 6.69 7.39
N LEU A 86 15.76 6.18 7.27
CA LEU A 86 14.72 6.80 6.48
C LEU A 86 13.99 7.84 7.35
N ARG A 87 13.35 8.81 6.71
CA ARG A 87 12.59 9.85 7.40
C ARG A 87 11.19 9.95 6.86
N ILE A 88 10.27 10.16 7.79
CA ILE A 88 8.89 10.56 7.56
C ILE A 88 8.58 11.71 8.54
N PRO A 89 7.41 12.36 8.47
CA PRO A 89 7.07 13.44 9.39
C PRO A 89 7.27 13.02 10.83
N PHE A 90 8.08 13.79 11.56
CA PHE A 90 8.31 13.65 12.99
C PHE A 90 8.93 12.32 13.47
N ARG A 91 9.41 11.46 12.55
CA ARG A 91 9.98 10.15 12.93
C ARG A 91 11.11 9.68 12.00
N LYS A 92 12.14 9.08 12.58
CA LYS A 92 13.18 8.34 11.85
C LYS A 92 12.87 6.83 11.88
N ILE A 93 13.25 6.15 10.82
CA ILE A 93 13.04 4.70 10.66
C ILE A 93 14.42 4.09 10.44
N PRO A 94 14.86 3.15 11.30
CA PRO A 94 16.16 2.54 11.15
C PRO A 94 16.22 1.67 9.90
N ARG A 95 17.35 1.76 9.19
CA ARG A 95 17.69 0.91 8.06
C ARG A 95 18.68 -0.14 8.55
N ILE A 96 18.35 -1.40 8.29
CA ILE A 96 19.18 -2.54 8.70
C ILE A 96 19.59 -3.30 7.45
N LEU A 97 20.88 -3.28 7.12
CA LEU A 97 21.48 -4.13 6.11
C LEU A 97 21.72 -5.52 6.71
N LEU A 98 21.04 -6.51 6.12
CA LEU A 98 21.16 -7.93 6.44
C LEU A 98 22.09 -8.59 5.43
N LYS A 99 22.98 -9.45 5.93
CA LYS A 99 24.01 -10.16 5.14
C LYS A 99 23.79 -11.67 5.06
N SER A 100 22.71 -12.17 5.66
CA SER A 100 22.38 -13.60 5.58
C SER A 100 20.92 -13.87 5.93
N ARG A 101 20.46 -15.05 5.55
CA ARG A 101 19.19 -15.61 6.01
C ARG A 101 19.09 -15.70 7.54
N ALA A 102 20.18 -16.10 8.20
CA ALA A 102 20.21 -16.23 9.65
C ALA A 102 20.00 -14.90 10.37
N GLU A 103 20.54 -13.79 9.84
CA GLU A 103 20.30 -12.45 10.39
C GLU A 103 18.83 -12.03 10.24
N LEU A 104 18.20 -12.34 9.10
CA LEU A 104 16.77 -12.11 8.90
C LEU A 104 15.94 -12.90 9.91
N ASP A 105 16.16 -14.22 10.01
CA ASP A 105 15.40 -15.08 10.91
C ASP A 105 15.58 -14.67 12.38
N ASN A 106 16.81 -14.33 12.78
CA ASN A 106 17.09 -13.81 14.13
C ASN A 106 16.35 -12.49 14.41
N PHE A 107 16.30 -11.59 13.43
CA PHE A 107 15.56 -10.34 13.55
C PHE A 107 14.06 -10.62 13.73
N ILE A 108 13.45 -11.44 12.88
CA ILE A 108 12.01 -11.78 12.99
C ILE A 108 11.69 -12.41 14.34
N ASN A 109 12.46 -13.43 14.75
CA ASN A 109 12.32 -14.08 16.05
C ASN A 109 12.46 -13.09 17.22
N SER A 110 13.31 -12.06 17.10
CA SER A 110 13.50 -11.07 18.16
C SER A 110 12.28 -10.16 18.37
N ILE A 111 11.41 -10.04 17.36
CA ILE A 111 10.21 -9.19 17.43
C ILE A 111 9.03 -10.01 17.91
N GLU A 112 8.81 -11.18 17.31
CA GLU A 112 7.69 -12.06 17.66
C GLU A 112 7.72 -12.45 19.14
N ASN A 113 8.91 -12.63 19.73
CA ASN A 113 9.08 -12.92 21.15
C ASN A 113 8.84 -11.73 22.10
N ARG A 114 8.75 -10.48 21.60
CA ARG A 114 8.61 -9.29 22.46
C ARG A 114 7.16 -8.95 22.80
N ASP A 115 6.23 -9.14 21.87
CA ASP A 115 4.81 -8.87 22.07
C ASP A 115 3.96 -9.66 21.07
N GLU A 116 3.24 -10.66 21.56
CA GLU A 116 2.33 -11.49 20.77
C GLU A 116 1.14 -10.69 20.19
N ASN A 117 0.86 -9.50 20.72
CA ASN A 117 -0.22 -8.64 20.22
C ASN A 117 0.23 -7.70 19.09
N LEU A 118 1.52 -7.71 18.74
CA LEU A 118 2.04 -6.80 17.72
C LEU A 118 1.68 -7.34 16.33
N LEU A 119 0.73 -6.66 15.67
CA LEU A 119 0.31 -6.98 14.31
C LEU A 119 1.36 -6.52 13.30
N ILE A 120 2.36 -7.36 13.07
CA ILE A 120 3.40 -7.12 12.07
C ILE A 120 2.89 -7.51 10.69
N GLN A 121 3.21 -6.68 9.71
CA GLN A 121 3.08 -7.01 8.31
C GLN A 121 4.40 -6.71 7.60
N TYR A 122 4.63 -7.36 6.47
CA TYR A 122 5.81 -7.22 5.65
C TYR A 122 5.43 -6.75 4.26
N ARG A 123 6.32 -5.99 3.63
CA ARG A 123 6.23 -5.66 2.21
C ARG A 123 7.62 -5.67 1.59
N GLY A 124 7.83 -6.59 0.64
CA GLY A 124 9.05 -6.66 -0.14
C GLY A 124 9.01 -5.78 -1.38
N GLN A 125 10.15 -5.19 -1.73
CA GLN A 125 10.36 -4.48 -2.99
C GLN A 125 11.78 -4.75 -3.49
N ASN A 126 11.91 -5.02 -4.78
CA ASN A 126 13.20 -5.25 -5.43
C ASN A 126 14.10 -4.01 -5.49
N LYS A 127 13.57 -2.83 -5.13
CA LYS A 127 14.31 -1.60 -4.89
C LYS A 127 13.50 -0.67 -4.00
N GLU A 128 14.21 0.17 -3.26
CA GLU A 128 13.61 1.26 -2.51
C GLU A 128 13.20 2.40 -3.46
N PHE A 129 12.02 2.98 -3.24
CA PHE A 129 11.57 4.19 -3.93
C PHE A 129 11.47 5.33 -2.93
N TYR A 130 11.80 6.55 -3.38
CA TYR A 130 11.74 7.74 -2.54
C TYR A 130 10.74 8.77 -3.07
N ILE A 131 10.23 9.61 -2.18
CA ILE A 131 9.47 10.79 -2.56
C ILE A 131 10.40 11.76 -3.26
N ASP A 132 10.02 12.17 -4.47
CA ASP A 132 10.76 13.14 -5.25
C ASP A 132 10.47 14.56 -4.76
N ARG A 133 11.26 15.02 -3.77
CA ARG A 133 11.23 16.39 -3.26
C ARG A 133 12.45 17.16 -3.76
N CYS A 134 12.25 18.42 -4.10
CA CYS A 134 13.39 19.27 -4.43
C CYS A 134 14.21 19.60 -3.17
N ILE A 135 15.50 19.94 -3.34
CA ILE A 135 16.42 20.25 -2.24
C ILE A 135 15.84 21.32 -1.30
N LYS A 136 15.20 22.35 -1.87
CA LYS A 136 14.56 23.40 -1.10
C LYS A 136 13.46 22.84 -0.19
N GLU A 137 12.56 22.01 -0.71
CA GLU A 137 11.51 21.37 0.10
C GLU A 137 12.10 20.54 1.24
N LYS A 138 13.15 19.75 0.96
CA LYS A 138 13.80 18.92 1.99
C LYS A 138 14.42 19.77 3.11
N LYS A 139 15.11 20.87 2.79
CA LYS A 139 15.66 21.80 3.80
C LYS A 139 14.56 22.42 4.68
N HIS A 140 13.48 22.90 4.07
CA HIS A 140 12.42 23.54 4.85
C HIS A 140 11.65 22.55 5.74
N LEU A 141 11.49 21.31 5.30
CA LEU A 141 10.77 20.29 6.04
C LEU A 141 11.65 19.61 7.10
N TYR A 142 12.87 19.23 6.74
CA TYR A 142 13.74 18.35 7.55
C TYR A 142 15.06 19.00 7.99
N GLY A 143 15.42 20.17 7.47
CA GLY A 143 16.71 20.81 7.74
C GLY A 143 17.90 20.19 6.99
N ASP A 144 17.66 19.20 6.12
CA ASP A 144 18.69 18.39 5.46
C ASP A 144 18.29 18.05 4.03
N GLU A 145 19.22 18.21 3.08
CA GLU A 145 19.03 17.97 1.64
C GLU A 145 19.19 16.51 1.23
N THR A 146 19.84 15.70 2.06
CA THR A 146 20.20 14.30 1.80
C THR A 146 19.16 13.30 2.29
N ILE A 147 18.08 13.81 2.90
CA ILE A 147 17.02 12.99 3.50
C ILE A 147 16.41 12.01 2.50
N LEU A 148 16.29 10.77 2.96
CA LEU A 148 15.66 9.67 2.28
C LEU A 148 14.25 9.46 2.83
N GLU A 149 13.24 9.82 2.04
CA GLU A 149 11.83 9.69 2.41
C GLU A 149 11.19 8.57 1.60
N PRO A 150 10.75 7.46 2.22
CA PRO A 150 10.28 6.28 1.50
C PRO A 150 8.94 6.55 0.81
N SER A 151 8.80 6.07 -0.42
CA SER A 151 7.59 6.20 -1.23
C SER A 151 6.78 4.91 -1.22
N LEU A 152 5.79 4.88 -0.35
CA LEU A 152 4.75 3.86 -0.26
C LEU A 152 3.41 4.44 -0.75
N ILE A 153 3.46 5.16 -1.87
CA ILE A 153 2.28 5.71 -2.53
C ILE A 153 1.55 4.59 -3.29
N PRO A 154 0.24 4.35 -3.07
CA PRO A 154 -0.55 3.34 -3.77
C PRO A 154 -0.59 3.48 -5.29
N SER A 155 -0.87 2.38 -5.98
CA SER A 155 -0.85 2.29 -7.44
C SER A 155 -1.83 3.24 -8.12
N ALA A 156 -3.05 3.42 -7.59
CA ALA A 156 -4.03 4.34 -8.16
C ALA A 156 -3.54 5.80 -8.08
N VAL A 157 -2.99 6.19 -6.93
CA VAL A 157 -2.48 7.55 -6.70
C VAL A 157 -1.27 7.86 -7.59
N ARG A 158 -0.33 6.90 -7.74
CA ARG A 158 0.83 7.07 -8.63
C ARG A 158 0.45 7.26 -10.10
N LYS A 159 -0.67 6.68 -10.52
CA LYS A 159 -1.18 6.75 -11.89
C LYS A 159 -2.21 7.85 -12.10
N ASP A 160 -2.48 8.67 -11.08
CA ASP A 160 -3.52 9.70 -11.08
C ASP A 160 -4.90 9.16 -11.48
N ILE A 161 -5.21 7.96 -10.97
CA ILE A 161 -6.50 7.29 -11.21
C ILE A 161 -7.50 7.73 -10.16
N SER A 162 -8.62 8.31 -10.61
CA SER A 162 -9.78 8.56 -9.77
C SER A 162 -10.42 7.23 -9.37
N MET A 163 -10.59 7.02 -8.07
CA MET A 163 -11.26 5.80 -7.59
C MET A 163 -12.77 5.84 -7.81
N ASP A 164 -13.36 7.03 -7.94
CA ASP A 164 -14.78 7.14 -8.29
C ASP A 164 -15.05 6.51 -9.66
N ASP A 165 -14.03 6.50 -10.54
CA ASP A 165 -14.12 5.88 -11.86
C ASP A 165 -13.95 4.35 -11.78
N ILE A 166 -12.98 3.85 -11.00
CA ILE A 166 -12.61 2.43 -11.01
C ILE A 166 -13.34 1.57 -9.98
N MET A 167 -13.75 2.15 -8.85
CA MET A 167 -14.38 1.40 -7.76
C MET A 167 -15.72 0.78 -8.17
N PRO A 168 -16.63 1.47 -8.88
CA PRO A 168 -17.87 0.86 -9.35
C PRO A 168 -17.61 -0.33 -10.28
N LEU A 169 -16.65 -0.19 -11.19
CA LEU A 169 -16.28 -1.25 -12.12
C LEU A 169 -15.74 -2.48 -11.39
N TRP A 170 -14.86 -2.26 -10.42
CA TRP A 170 -14.29 -3.35 -9.65
C TRP A 170 -15.31 -4.05 -8.75
N ASN A 171 -16.15 -3.28 -8.05
CA ASN A 171 -17.27 -3.82 -7.28
C ASN A 171 -18.20 -4.65 -8.16
N ASN A 172 -18.49 -4.19 -9.38
CA ASN A 172 -19.32 -4.92 -10.33
C ASN A 172 -18.67 -6.24 -10.80
N LEU A 173 -17.37 -6.24 -11.12
CA LEU A 173 -16.64 -7.47 -11.49
C LEU A 173 -16.68 -8.50 -10.36
N LEU A 174 -16.44 -8.06 -9.13
CA LEU A 174 -16.53 -8.92 -7.95
C LEU A 174 -17.97 -9.40 -7.70
N HIS A 175 -18.97 -8.53 -7.88
CA HIS A 175 -20.38 -8.93 -7.78
C HIS A 175 -20.75 -10.01 -8.78
N LEU A 176 -20.34 -9.87 -10.05
CA LEU A 176 -20.59 -10.85 -11.11
C LEU A 176 -19.95 -12.20 -10.78
N TYR A 177 -18.70 -12.20 -10.32
CA TYR A 177 -18.04 -13.42 -9.88
C TYR A 177 -18.82 -14.10 -8.76
N LEU A 178 -19.16 -13.36 -7.70
CA LEU A 178 -19.87 -13.93 -6.56
C LEU A 178 -21.28 -14.43 -6.91
N ASP A 179 -21.99 -13.75 -7.81
CA ASP A 179 -23.30 -14.21 -8.31
C ASP A 179 -23.16 -15.50 -9.14
N SER A 180 -22.05 -15.66 -9.87
CA SER A 180 -21.78 -16.88 -10.63
C SER A 180 -21.64 -18.10 -9.72
N LEU A 181 -21.15 -17.92 -8.49
CA LEU A 181 -20.99 -19.00 -7.51
C LEU A 181 -22.34 -19.54 -7.02
N VAL A 182 -23.37 -18.69 -6.94
CA VAL A 182 -24.75 -19.11 -6.61
C VAL A 182 -25.25 -20.16 -7.60
N SER A 183 -24.95 -19.98 -8.88
CA SER A 183 -25.38 -20.90 -9.94
C SER A 183 -24.76 -22.29 -9.77
N LYS A 184 -23.61 -22.38 -9.10
CA LYS A 184 -22.89 -23.63 -8.79
C LYS A 184 -23.37 -24.28 -7.48
N ALA A 185 -24.11 -23.56 -6.64
CA ALA A 185 -24.61 -24.08 -5.38
C ALA A 185 -25.71 -25.14 -5.58
N SER A 186 -25.71 -26.15 -4.72
CA SER A 186 -26.76 -27.17 -4.71
C SER A 186 -28.14 -26.57 -4.42
N ILE A 187 -29.20 -27.13 -5.01
CA ILE A 187 -30.58 -26.61 -4.88
C ILE A 187 -31.00 -26.40 -3.42
N THR A 188 -30.61 -27.31 -2.53
CA THR A 188 -30.95 -27.26 -1.10
C THR A 188 -30.21 -26.16 -0.33
N GLN A 189 -29.13 -25.61 -0.89
CA GLN A 189 -28.31 -24.58 -0.24
C GLN A 189 -28.49 -23.19 -0.85
N LYS A 190 -29.17 -23.05 -2.00
CA LYS A 190 -29.30 -21.79 -2.73
C LYS A 190 -29.89 -20.66 -1.89
N ASP A 191 -30.94 -20.92 -1.11
CA ASP A 191 -31.59 -19.87 -0.31
C ASP A 191 -30.67 -19.33 0.79
N LYS A 192 -29.91 -20.22 1.46
CA LYS A 192 -28.92 -19.81 2.46
C LYS A 192 -27.79 -19.04 1.79
N PHE A 193 -27.26 -19.56 0.68
CA PHE A 193 -26.20 -18.92 -0.08
C PHE A 193 -26.60 -17.50 -0.51
N HIS A 194 -27.80 -17.33 -1.06
CA HIS A 194 -28.31 -16.02 -1.48
C HIS A 194 -28.38 -15.02 -0.32
N ARG A 195 -28.87 -15.45 0.84
CA ARG A 195 -28.92 -14.60 2.04
C ARG A 195 -27.52 -14.21 2.51
N ASP A 196 -26.62 -15.19 2.60
CA ASP A 196 -25.23 -14.96 3.01
C ASP A 196 -24.53 -13.99 2.04
N LEU A 197 -24.75 -14.18 0.73
CA LEU A 197 -24.17 -13.33 -0.30
C LEU A 197 -24.74 -11.91 -0.25
N LEU A 198 -26.04 -11.75 -0.05
CA LEU A 198 -26.66 -10.43 0.10
C LEU A 198 -26.10 -9.69 1.31
N ASN A 199 -25.99 -10.38 2.46
CA ASN A 199 -25.39 -9.82 3.68
C ASN A 199 -23.93 -9.42 3.45
N PHE A 200 -23.18 -10.25 2.71
CA PHE A 200 -21.80 -9.97 2.35
C PHE A 200 -21.67 -8.71 1.47
N LYS A 201 -22.45 -8.63 0.38
CA LYS A 201 -22.44 -7.52 -0.59
C LYS A 201 -22.89 -6.19 0.00
N THR A 202 -23.83 -6.23 0.95
CA THR A 202 -24.39 -5.02 1.60
C THR A 202 -23.56 -4.54 2.80
N ASN A 203 -22.56 -5.31 3.22
CA ASN A 203 -21.71 -4.93 4.34
C ASN A 203 -20.83 -3.74 3.96
N VAL A 204 -20.66 -2.80 4.89
CA VAL A 204 -19.84 -1.59 4.72
C VAL A 204 -18.38 -1.89 4.36
N LYS A 205 -17.84 -3.05 4.74
CA LYS A 205 -16.47 -3.47 4.43
C LYS A 205 -16.32 -4.02 3.00
N PHE A 206 -17.41 -4.27 2.27
CA PHE A 206 -17.37 -4.86 0.92
C PHE A 206 -16.49 -4.05 -0.04
N SER A 207 -16.61 -2.72 -0.06
CA SER A 207 -15.81 -1.88 -0.94
C SER A 207 -14.31 -1.95 -0.62
N VAL A 208 -13.94 -2.00 0.67
CA VAL A 208 -12.53 -2.15 1.08
C VAL A 208 -12.00 -3.53 0.67
N PHE A 209 -12.81 -4.57 0.89
CA PHE A 209 -12.48 -5.94 0.49
C PHE A 209 -12.29 -6.06 -1.01
N SER A 210 -13.19 -5.46 -1.77
CA SER A 210 -13.06 -5.31 -3.21
C SER A 210 -11.67 -4.75 -3.52
N LEU A 211 -11.33 -3.55 -3.05
CA LEU A 211 -10.01 -2.95 -3.33
C LEU A 211 -8.81 -3.81 -2.90
N ALA A 212 -8.93 -4.54 -1.80
CA ALA A 212 -7.91 -5.50 -1.37
C ALA A 212 -7.69 -6.58 -2.42
N ILE A 213 -8.77 -7.23 -2.88
CA ILE A 213 -8.69 -8.22 -3.96
C ILE A 213 -8.11 -7.58 -5.22
N ALA A 214 -8.58 -6.41 -5.65
CA ALA A 214 -8.03 -5.69 -6.81
C ALA A 214 -6.50 -5.55 -6.72
N GLN A 215 -5.97 -5.11 -5.58
CA GLN A 215 -4.53 -4.94 -5.41
C GLN A 215 -3.75 -6.25 -5.60
N HIS A 216 -4.22 -7.37 -5.04
CA HIS A 216 -3.54 -8.68 -5.19
C HIS A 216 -3.57 -9.23 -6.62
N TYR A 217 -4.57 -8.86 -7.41
CA TYR A 217 -4.65 -9.23 -8.83
C TYR A 217 -4.01 -8.18 -9.77
N GLY A 218 -3.30 -7.18 -9.24
CA GLY A 218 -2.52 -6.21 -10.02
C GLY A 218 -3.32 -5.00 -10.51
N PHE A 219 -4.54 -4.81 -10.02
CA PHE A 219 -5.34 -3.63 -10.37
C PHE A 219 -4.96 -2.42 -9.52
N PRO A 220 -5.18 -1.19 -10.03
CA PRO A 220 -4.98 0.01 -9.26
C PRO A 220 -5.85 0.04 -8.00
N SER A 221 -5.24 0.40 -6.86
CA SER A 221 -5.96 0.61 -5.61
C SER A 221 -5.33 1.75 -4.80
N VAL A 222 -6.05 2.20 -3.77
CA VAL A 222 -5.62 3.24 -2.81
C VAL A 222 -5.03 2.68 -1.53
N GLY A 223 -4.75 1.39 -1.52
CA GLY A 223 -3.99 0.76 -0.46
C GLY A 223 -2.75 0.10 -0.99
N LEU A 224 -2.04 -0.54 -0.08
CA LEU A 224 -0.91 -1.38 -0.42
C LEU A 224 -1.21 -2.79 0.02
N ASP A 225 -0.81 -3.72 -0.83
CA ASP A 225 -0.63 -5.11 -0.45
C ASP A 225 0.49 -5.21 0.59
N SER A 226 0.24 -5.98 1.62
CA SER A 226 1.21 -6.41 2.61
C SER A 226 0.91 -7.87 2.93
N THR A 227 1.75 -8.49 3.74
CA THR A 227 1.62 -9.91 4.09
C THR A 227 2.03 -10.12 5.53
N THR A 228 1.44 -11.08 6.23
CA THR A 228 1.97 -11.52 7.54
C THR A 228 3.10 -12.53 7.40
N ASN A 229 3.44 -12.94 6.17
CA ASN A 229 4.42 -13.97 5.89
C ASN A 229 5.71 -13.37 5.33
N ILE A 230 6.79 -13.46 6.10
CA ILE A 230 8.09 -12.94 5.69
C ILE A 230 8.60 -13.59 4.40
N GLU A 231 8.27 -14.85 4.11
CA GLU A 231 8.68 -15.52 2.88
C GLU A 231 8.05 -14.89 1.64
N THR A 232 6.80 -14.43 1.75
CA THR A 232 6.11 -13.73 0.67
C THR A 232 6.80 -12.37 0.42
N ALA A 233 7.15 -11.64 1.47
CA ALA A 233 7.88 -10.38 1.32
C ALA A 233 9.31 -10.59 0.77
N LEU A 234 10.02 -11.62 1.23
CA LEU A 234 11.33 -11.99 0.72
C LEU A 234 11.27 -12.35 -0.77
N PHE A 235 10.23 -13.07 -1.20
CA PHE A 235 9.99 -13.32 -2.63
C PHE A 235 9.91 -12.01 -3.43
N PHE A 236 9.04 -11.07 -3.04
CA PHE A 236 8.88 -9.80 -3.77
C PHE A 236 10.11 -8.89 -3.70
N ALA A 237 10.94 -9.02 -2.66
CA ALA A 237 12.22 -8.30 -2.57
C ALA A 237 13.29 -8.87 -3.50
N THR A 238 13.24 -10.18 -3.79
CA THR A 238 14.33 -10.89 -4.51
C THR A 238 13.97 -11.31 -5.92
N HIS A 239 12.71 -11.13 -6.33
CA HIS A 239 12.21 -11.48 -7.66
C HIS A 239 11.77 -10.24 -8.43
N GLN A 240 12.17 -10.19 -9.70
CA GLN A 240 11.71 -9.18 -10.65
C GLN A 240 10.50 -9.70 -11.42
N PHE A 241 9.47 -8.87 -11.48
CA PHE A 241 8.37 -9.06 -12.41
C PHE A 241 8.81 -8.68 -13.83
N ILE A 242 8.59 -9.58 -14.79
CA ILE A 242 8.94 -9.41 -16.20
C ILE A 242 7.68 -9.61 -17.05
N LYS A 243 7.43 -8.65 -17.96
CA LYS A 243 6.34 -8.69 -18.94
C LYS A 243 6.95 -8.66 -20.35
N GLU A 244 6.94 -9.81 -21.03
CA GLU A 244 7.53 -9.98 -22.36
C GLU A 244 6.58 -10.72 -23.30
N LYS A 245 6.34 -10.17 -24.50
CA LYS A 245 5.53 -10.80 -25.56
C LYS A 245 4.14 -11.27 -25.07
N GLY A 246 3.49 -10.50 -24.21
CA GLY A 246 2.19 -10.84 -23.62
C GLY A 246 2.24 -11.84 -22.48
N LYS A 247 3.42 -12.37 -22.13
CA LYS A 247 3.62 -13.26 -20.98
C LYS A 247 4.13 -12.48 -19.77
N CYS A 248 3.68 -12.89 -18.60
CA CYS A 248 4.14 -12.34 -17.32
C CYS A 248 4.74 -13.47 -16.48
N PHE A 249 5.91 -13.24 -15.91
CA PHE A 249 6.60 -14.19 -15.04
C PHE A 249 7.46 -13.44 -14.00
N TYR A 250 7.87 -14.16 -12.96
CA TYR A 250 8.84 -13.67 -11.98
C TYR A 250 10.17 -14.39 -12.17
N LYS A 251 11.27 -13.64 -12.11
CA LYS A 251 12.64 -14.18 -12.15
C LYS A 251 13.37 -13.77 -10.88
N TYR A 252 13.96 -14.74 -10.17
CA TYR A 252 14.88 -14.44 -9.08
C TYR A 252 16.06 -13.60 -9.61
N ASN A 253 16.35 -12.48 -8.95
CA ASN A 253 17.28 -11.49 -9.48
C ASN A 253 18.13 -10.77 -8.42
N LEU A 254 18.18 -11.25 -7.18
CA LEU A 254 18.91 -10.57 -6.09
C LEU A 254 20.34 -10.17 -6.48
N ASN A 255 21.11 -11.10 -7.05
CA ASN A 255 22.51 -10.88 -7.41
C ASN A 255 22.69 -10.03 -8.69
N GLU A 256 21.61 -9.72 -9.39
CA GLU A 256 21.60 -8.86 -10.58
C GLU A 256 21.20 -7.40 -10.23
N LEU A 257 20.74 -7.14 -9.00
CA LEU A 257 20.31 -5.82 -8.55
C LEU A 257 21.49 -4.87 -8.33
N GLN A 258 21.33 -3.62 -8.77
CA GLN A 258 22.33 -2.55 -8.58
C GLN A 258 22.27 -1.90 -7.19
N SER A 259 21.18 -2.12 -6.46
CA SER A 259 20.95 -1.56 -5.13
C SER A 259 20.28 -2.63 -4.26
N PRO A 260 20.59 -2.68 -2.96
CA PRO A 260 19.92 -3.58 -2.02
C PRO A 260 18.39 -3.45 -2.11
N PRO A 261 17.65 -4.55 -2.34
CA PRO A 261 16.20 -4.55 -2.21
C PRO A 261 15.81 -4.36 -0.74
N VAL A 262 14.54 -4.04 -0.50
CA VAL A 262 14.03 -3.71 0.82
C VAL A 262 12.84 -4.58 1.21
N ILE A 263 12.78 -4.99 2.47
CA ILE A 263 11.60 -5.49 3.14
C ILE A 263 11.22 -4.48 4.22
N TYR A 264 10.06 -3.83 4.08
CA TYR A 264 9.50 -3.02 5.14
C TYR A 264 8.79 -3.89 6.16
N VAL A 265 9.12 -3.67 7.42
CA VAL A 265 8.37 -4.19 8.57
C VAL A 265 7.38 -3.11 8.97
N LEU A 266 6.09 -3.40 8.83
CA LEU A 266 4.99 -2.49 9.08
C LEU A 266 4.28 -2.89 10.38
N ALA A 267 3.89 -1.90 11.18
CA ALA A 267 3.10 -2.11 12.40
C ALA A 267 1.80 -1.27 12.34
N PRO A 268 0.87 -1.58 11.43
CA PRO A 268 -0.35 -0.78 11.28
C PRO A 268 -1.36 -1.07 12.38
N GLN A 269 -2.04 -0.01 12.85
CA GLN A 269 -3.22 -0.17 13.70
C GLN A 269 -4.32 -0.95 12.95
N GLU A 270 -5.09 -1.77 13.67
CA GLU A 270 -6.13 -2.63 13.11
C GLU A 270 -7.10 -1.88 12.17
N ARG A 271 -7.52 -0.67 12.55
CA ARG A 271 -8.42 0.18 11.73
C ARG A 271 -7.89 0.59 10.36
N PHE A 272 -6.59 0.46 10.13
CA PHE A 272 -5.91 0.84 8.88
C PHE A 272 -5.60 -0.36 7.98
N GLN A 273 -5.89 -1.56 8.45
CA GLN A 273 -5.68 -2.79 7.71
C GLN A 273 -7.01 -3.52 7.52
N LEU A 274 -7.09 -4.27 6.42
CA LEU A 274 -8.08 -5.31 6.25
C LEU A 274 -7.33 -6.65 6.19
N ASP A 275 -7.71 -7.57 7.06
CA ASP A 275 -7.47 -9.00 6.82
C ASP A 275 -8.56 -9.50 5.86
N TYR A 276 -8.18 -9.92 4.66
CA TYR A 276 -9.16 -10.45 3.72
C TYR A 276 -9.75 -11.77 4.23
N ARG A 277 -9.04 -12.58 5.04
CA ARG A 277 -9.55 -13.86 5.56
C ARG A 277 -10.72 -13.65 6.52
N GLU A 278 -10.64 -12.63 7.36
CA GLU A 278 -11.71 -12.27 8.31
C GLU A 278 -12.99 -11.83 7.61
N PHE A 279 -12.87 -11.35 6.37
CA PHE A 279 -13.98 -10.81 5.60
C PHE A 279 -14.22 -11.55 4.29
N LYS A 280 -13.61 -12.72 4.06
CA LYS A 280 -13.81 -13.49 2.83
C LYS A 280 -15.21 -14.10 2.82
N PHE A 281 -15.85 -14.14 1.66
CA PHE A 281 -17.10 -14.87 1.51
C PHE A 281 -16.83 -16.37 1.56
N ASN A 282 -17.44 -17.07 2.52
CA ASN A 282 -17.13 -18.47 2.84
C ASN A 282 -17.29 -19.46 1.68
N TYR A 283 -18.04 -19.09 0.63
CA TYR A 283 -18.27 -19.94 -0.53
C TYR A 283 -17.43 -19.55 -1.76
N SER A 284 -16.44 -18.68 -1.58
CA SER A 284 -15.52 -18.23 -2.63
C SER A 284 -14.09 -18.63 -2.30
N GLU A 285 -13.27 -18.83 -3.33
CA GLU A 285 -11.84 -19.08 -3.18
C GLU A 285 -11.06 -17.99 -3.93
N PHE A 286 -10.17 -17.31 -3.21
CA PHE A 286 -9.29 -16.28 -3.77
C PHE A 286 -7.85 -16.76 -3.56
N LEU A 287 -7.43 -17.72 -4.39
CA LEU A 287 -6.23 -18.52 -4.14
C LEU A 287 -4.96 -17.68 -4.03
N ARG A 288 -4.82 -16.62 -4.83
CA ARG A 288 -3.64 -15.74 -4.74
C ARG A 288 -3.53 -14.99 -3.39
N PRO A 289 -4.54 -14.23 -2.92
CA PRO A 289 -4.54 -13.71 -1.55
C PRO A 289 -4.36 -14.79 -0.46
N ASP A 290 -5.00 -15.96 -0.65
CA ASP A 290 -4.86 -17.14 0.22
C ASP A 290 -3.40 -17.57 0.38
N SER A 291 -2.71 -17.79 -0.73
CA SER A 291 -1.30 -18.19 -0.80
C SER A 291 -0.30 -17.15 -0.29
N GLN A 292 -0.65 -15.86 -0.36
CA GLN A 292 0.25 -14.76 -0.02
C GLN A 292 0.13 -14.29 1.42
N ASP A 293 -0.75 -14.89 2.24
CA ASP A 293 -1.11 -14.37 3.57
C ASP A 293 -1.41 -12.86 3.52
N ALA A 294 -2.19 -12.50 2.50
CA ALA A 294 -2.45 -11.13 2.10
C ALA A 294 -3.06 -10.28 3.22
N LYS A 295 -2.63 -9.02 3.28
CA LYS A 295 -3.23 -7.93 4.05
C LYS A 295 -3.32 -6.71 3.16
N PHE A 296 -4.28 -5.84 3.46
CA PHE A 296 -4.47 -4.61 2.70
C PHE A 296 -4.41 -3.39 3.61
N LEU A 297 -3.39 -2.56 3.40
CA LEU A 297 -3.20 -1.31 4.13
C LEU A 297 -3.92 -0.18 3.40
N ASN A 298 -5.10 0.24 3.88
CA ASN A 298 -6.05 1.08 3.14
C ASN A 298 -5.88 2.60 3.39
N THR A 299 -4.65 3.10 3.50
CA THR A 299 -4.40 4.44 4.06
C THR A 299 -3.97 5.53 3.06
N GLY A 300 -3.55 5.18 1.85
CA GLY A 300 -2.97 6.14 0.90
C GLY A 300 -3.99 6.74 -0.07
N TRP A 301 -4.70 7.77 0.36
CA TRP A 301 -5.68 8.49 -0.46
C TRP A 301 -5.60 10.01 -0.29
N GLY A 302 -5.95 10.73 -1.36
CA GLY A 302 -6.28 12.15 -1.30
C GLY A 302 -5.06 13.00 -1.01
N LEU A 303 -5.15 13.88 -0.02
CA LEU A 303 -4.00 14.67 0.44
C LEU A 303 -3.00 13.88 1.29
N ASN A 304 -3.24 12.59 1.58
CA ASN A 304 -2.35 11.75 2.39
C ASN A 304 -1.79 10.58 1.57
N LYS A 305 -1.24 10.90 0.40
CA LYS A 305 -0.84 9.94 -0.64
C LYS A 305 0.16 8.89 -0.15
N ASN A 306 1.08 9.28 0.72
CA ASN A 306 2.16 8.45 1.27
C ASN A 306 1.89 8.01 2.72
N ARG A 307 0.61 7.98 3.16
CA ARG A 307 0.27 7.61 4.54
C ARG A 307 0.78 6.24 4.96
N CYS A 308 0.86 5.30 4.01
CA CYS A 308 1.34 3.94 4.26
C CYS A 308 2.77 3.94 4.81
N ALA A 309 3.63 4.86 4.36
CA ALA A 309 4.99 5.01 4.89
C ALA A 309 5.04 5.30 6.38
N ARG A 310 3.96 5.88 6.95
CA ARG A 310 3.88 6.14 8.40
C ARG A 310 3.83 4.87 9.24
N GLN A 311 3.45 3.74 8.64
CA GLN A 311 3.33 2.46 9.33
C GLN A 311 4.64 1.68 9.36
N ILE A 312 5.69 2.11 8.66
CA ILE A 312 6.99 1.40 8.64
C ILE A 312 7.62 1.49 10.01
N TRP A 313 7.83 0.37 10.69
CA TRP A 313 8.59 0.33 11.91
C TRP A 313 10.10 0.30 11.62
N VAL A 314 10.55 -0.61 10.75
CA VAL A 314 11.95 -0.82 10.34
C VAL A 314 12.02 -1.12 8.84
N ALA A 315 13.12 -0.74 8.18
CA ALA A 315 13.41 -1.13 6.80
C ALA A 315 14.62 -2.08 6.74
N LEU A 316 14.40 -3.30 6.26
CA LEU A 316 15.43 -4.33 6.13
C LEU A 316 15.96 -4.35 4.70
N TYR A 317 17.24 -4.08 4.50
CA TYR A 317 17.91 -4.13 3.21
C TYR A 317 18.65 -5.45 3.08
N LEU A 318 18.54 -6.10 1.92
CA LEU A 318 19.21 -7.37 1.66
C LEU A 318 20.51 -7.10 0.88
N ASP A 319 21.65 -7.56 1.37
CA ASP A 319 22.91 -7.48 0.62
C ASP A 319 22.79 -8.31 -0.68
N THR A 320 23.03 -7.67 -1.83
CA THR A 320 22.90 -8.27 -3.16
C THR A 320 23.97 -9.32 -3.45
N ASN A 321 25.02 -9.42 -2.62
CA ASN A 321 26.09 -10.40 -2.77
C ASN A 321 25.89 -11.64 -1.87
N CYS A 322 24.82 -11.66 -1.09
CA CYS A 322 24.57 -12.69 -0.08
C CYS A 322 23.45 -13.64 -0.51
N ASP A 323 23.47 -14.84 0.07
CA ASP A 323 22.42 -15.84 -0.12
C ASP A 323 21.41 -15.78 1.04
N PHE A 324 20.13 -15.69 0.69
CA PHE A 324 19.00 -15.72 1.62
C PHE A 324 18.28 -17.08 1.61
N GLY A 325 18.90 -18.10 1.03
CA GLY A 325 18.50 -19.49 1.09
C GLY A 325 17.31 -19.80 0.19
N ASN A 326 16.52 -20.79 0.60
CA ASN A 326 15.37 -21.25 -0.18
C ASN A 326 14.19 -20.30 0.00
N ILE A 327 13.88 -19.53 -1.05
CA ILE A 327 12.79 -18.55 -1.09
C ILE A 327 11.53 -19.22 -1.65
N SER A 328 10.34 -18.75 -1.23
CA SER A 328 9.06 -19.25 -1.76
C SER A 328 9.03 -19.23 -3.29
N ARG A 329 8.51 -20.30 -3.89
CA ARG A 329 8.41 -20.43 -5.35
C ARG A 329 7.19 -19.71 -5.91
N VAL A 330 7.26 -19.36 -7.20
CA VAL A 330 6.18 -18.67 -7.92
C VAL A 330 4.87 -19.45 -7.84
N GLU A 331 4.91 -20.77 -8.03
CA GLU A 331 3.72 -21.62 -8.07
C GLU A 331 3.00 -21.69 -6.73
N LYS A 332 3.73 -21.47 -5.63
CA LYS A 332 3.16 -21.39 -4.28
C LYS A 332 2.37 -20.10 -4.10
N LEU A 333 2.92 -18.95 -4.54
CA LEU A 333 2.34 -17.62 -4.34
C LEU A 333 1.32 -17.22 -5.41
N PHE A 334 1.35 -17.86 -6.57
CA PHE A 334 0.49 -17.59 -7.71
C PHE A 334 -0.04 -18.90 -8.31
N PRO A 335 -1.07 -19.50 -7.70
CA PRO A 335 -1.65 -20.76 -8.17
C PRO A 335 -2.21 -20.62 -9.59
N SER A 336 -1.95 -21.62 -10.44
CA SER A 336 -2.39 -21.63 -11.84
C SER A 336 -3.88 -21.85 -12.02
N ASN A 337 -4.53 -22.56 -11.08
CA ASN A 337 -5.96 -22.85 -11.10
C ASN A 337 -6.79 -21.86 -10.26
N ASP A 338 -6.49 -20.57 -10.39
CA ASP A 338 -7.21 -19.51 -9.68
C ASP A 338 -8.56 -19.20 -10.37
N GLU A 339 -9.65 -19.71 -9.80
CA GLU A 339 -11.00 -19.57 -10.37
C GLU A 339 -11.39 -18.10 -10.58
N PHE A 340 -11.03 -17.24 -9.62
CA PHE A 340 -11.35 -15.83 -9.71
C PHE A 340 -10.57 -15.16 -10.84
N ALA A 341 -9.25 -15.39 -10.93
CA ALA A 341 -8.44 -14.88 -12.03
C ALA A 341 -8.96 -15.34 -13.41
N ASN A 342 -9.30 -16.64 -13.52
CA ASN A 342 -9.85 -17.24 -14.73
C ASN A 342 -11.22 -16.63 -15.12
N PHE A 343 -12.04 -16.29 -14.13
CA PHE A 343 -13.35 -15.67 -14.35
C PHE A 343 -13.22 -14.23 -14.89
N ILE A 344 -12.32 -13.43 -14.32
CA ILE A 344 -12.20 -12.01 -14.66
C ILE A 344 -11.37 -11.74 -15.93
N GLU A 345 -10.41 -12.61 -16.27
CA GLU A 345 -9.54 -12.50 -17.43
C GLU A 345 -10.27 -12.14 -18.74
N PRO A 346 -11.29 -12.91 -19.21
CA PRO A 346 -11.99 -12.58 -20.45
C PRO A 346 -12.83 -11.30 -20.37
N LEU A 347 -13.26 -10.89 -19.17
CA LEU A 347 -13.97 -9.64 -18.96
C LEU A 347 -13.02 -8.45 -19.12
N ILE A 348 -11.80 -8.58 -18.58
CA ILE A 348 -10.75 -7.57 -18.67
C ILE A 348 -10.25 -7.43 -20.09
N ASP A 349 -10.07 -8.54 -20.82
CA ASP A 349 -9.67 -8.49 -22.23
C ASP A 349 -10.70 -7.76 -23.08
N ARG A 350 -11.99 -7.99 -22.85
CA ARG A 350 -13.08 -7.26 -23.52
C ARG A 350 -13.09 -5.78 -23.15
N ILE A 351 -12.84 -5.46 -21.89
CA ILE A 351 -12.72 -4.09 -21.39
C ILE A 351 -11.55 -3.36 -22.07
N ASN A 352 -10.38 -4.01 -22.15
CA ASN A 352 -9.18 -3.47 -22.77
C ASN A 352 -9.36 -3.27 -24.29
N ASN A 353 -9.99 -4.23 -24.96
CA ASN A 353 -10.20 -4.18 -26.42
C ASN A 353 -11.26 -3.14 -26.86
N ASN A 354 -12.09 -2.64 -25.95
CA ASN A 354 -13.18 -1.69 -26.24
C ASN A 354 -13.04 -0.33 -25.51
N MET A 355 -11.81 0.09 -25.17
CA MET A 355 -11.45 1.40 -24.58
C MET A 355 -11.78 1.64 -23.09
N LEU A 356 -10.95 1.08 -22.19
CA LEU A 356 -10.72 1.58 -20.82
C LEU A 356 -9.21 1.61 -20.44
N GLU A 357 -8.33 1.75 -21.43
CA GLU A 357 -6.91 2.10 -21.20
C GLU A 357 -6.87 3.51 -20.60
N PRO A 358 -6.69 3.64 -19.28
CA PRO A 358 -5.46 3.21 -18.63
C PRO A 358 -5.63 2.33 -17.37
N TYR A 359 -6.86 2.02 -16.95
CA TYR A 359 -7.10 1.46 -15.61
C TYR A 359 -6.67 0.01 -15.47
N PHE A 360 -6.61 -0.75 -16.56
CA PHE A 360 -6.42 -2.22 -16.56
C PHE A 360 -5.12 -2.70 -17.21
N LYS A 361 -4.25 -1.78 -17.64
CA LYS A 361 -2.98 -2.08 -18.33
C LYS A 361 -2.04 -3.01 -17.55
N ASP A 362 -2.19 -3.03 -16.22
CA ASP A 362 -1.34 -3.76 -15.30
C ASP A 362 -1.97 -5.05 -14.76
N PHE A 363 -3.18 -5.43 -15.19
CA PHE A 363 -3.68 -6.77 -14.89
C PHE A 363 -2.77 -7.83 -15.52
N TYR A 364 -2.46 -8.88 -14.76
CA TYR A 364 -1.63 -9.97 -15.25
C TYR A 364 -2.00 -11.33 -14.64
N LYS A 365 -1.80 -12.35 -15.46
CA LYS A 365 -1.75 -13.76 -15.07
C LYS A 365 -0.37 -14.30 -15.36
N LEU A 366 0.18 -15.08 -14.42
CA LEU A 366 1.44 -15.77 -14.67
C LEU A 366 1.17 -16.96 -15.59
N ASN A 367 2.06 -17.14 -16.58
CA ASN A 367 1.96 -18.25 -17.53
C ASN A 367 2.60 -19.52 -16.96
#